data_AF-A0A7C9B0Y3-F1
#
_entry.id   AF-A0A7C9B0Y3-F1
#
_cell.length_a   1.000
_cell.length_b   1.000
_cell.length_c   1.000
_cell.angle_alpha   90.00
_cell.angle_beta   90.00
_cell.angle_gamma   90.00
#
_symmetry.space_group_name_H-M   'P 1'
#
loop_
_entity.id
_entity.type
_entity.pdbx_description
1 polymer ?
#
loop_
_entity_poly.entity_id
_entity_poly.type
_entity_poly.pdbx_seq_one_letter_code
_entity_poly.pdbx_strand_id
1 'polypeptide(L)'
;MERTLIQPLIAVLVSSVIAFRAYKKKSLDVSGAFFGFLVMSAHLALNVRCGAILLAFFFSSSKLTKVGADKKHKSDADFKEGGQRNWVQVLCNSAIATVLIVVIWYLVGWEDKCLDSKESTLVTSLLGGVIGHYACSNGDTWSSEIGVLSDAQPRLITTFKT
;
A
#
# COMPACT_ATOMS: atom_id res chain seq x y z
N MET A 1 3.64 4.42 -28.95
CA MET A 1 4.63 5.47 -28.60
C MET A 1 4.05 6.52 -27.65
N GLU A 2 2.78 6.92 -27.81
CA GLU A 2 2.15 7.89 -26.89
C GLU A 2 1.92 7.33 -25.47
N ARG A 3 1.29 6.15 -25.33
CA ARG A 3 1.07 5.54 -24.00
C ARG A 3 2.34 5.27 -23.21
N THR A 4 3.39 4.81 -23.89
CA THR A 4 4.71 4.52 -23.29
C THR A 4 5.39 5.74 -22.68
N LEU A 5 5.01 6.96 -23.07
CA LEU A 5 5.56 8.21 -22.55
C LEU A 5 4.58 8.93 -21.62
N ILE A 6 3.30 9.00 -22.01
CA ILE A 6 2.27 9.73 -21.28
C ILE A 6 1.98 9.07 -19.93
N GLN A 7 1.85 7.73 -19.89
CA GLN A 7 1.48 7.04 -18.65
C GLN A 7 2.56 7.15 -17.57
N PRO A 8 3.86 6.92 -17.85
CA PRO A 8 4.92 7.20 -16.88
C PRO A 8 4.99 8.66 -16.43
N LEU A 9 4.77 9.62 -17.34
CA LEU A 9 4.76 11.03 -16.99
C LEU A 9 3.63 11.35 -15.99
N ILE A 10 2.41 10.88 -16.28
CA ILE A 10 1.27 11.04 -15.36
C ILE A 10 1.55 10.32 -14.03
N ALA A 11 2.11 9.11 -14.07
CA ALA A 11 2.46 8.35 -12.88
C ALA A 11 3.43 9.12 -11.97
N VAL A 12 4.49 9.70 -12.53
CA VAL A 12 5.46 10.52 -11.80
C VAL A 12 4.78 11.76 -11.22
N LEU A 13 4.01 12.52 -12.01
CA LEU A 13 3.33 13.73 -11.54
C LEU A 13 2.37 13.43 -10.38
N VAL A 14 1.51 12.42 -10.53
CA VAL A 14 0.57 12.00 -9.50
C VAL A 14 1.31 11.52 -8.25
N SER A 15 2.34 10.70 -8.41
CA SER A 15 3.13 10.18 -7.28
C SER A 15 3.86 11.29 -6.55
N SER A 16 4.41 12.29 -7.23
CA SER A 16 5.06 13.44 -6.60
C SER A 16 4.07 14.24 -5.75
N VAL A 17 2.88 14.52 -6.28
CA VAL A 17 1.83 15.24 -5.54
C VAL A 17 1.40 14.45 -4.30
N ILE A 18 1.21 13.14 -4.43
CA ILE A 18 0.78 12.30 -3.31
C ILE A 18 1.89 12.17 -2.26
N ALA A 19 3.14 11.91 -2.66
CA ALA A 19 4.28 11.84 -1.74
C ALA A 19 4.49 13.16 -0.98
N PHE A 20 4.42 14.30 -1.67
CA PHE A 20 4.51 15.62 -1.03
C PHE A 20 3.38 15.84 -0.02
N ARG A 21 2.14 15.51 -0.38
CA ARG A 21 0.99 15.62 0.54
C ARG A 21 1.10 14.65 1.72
N ALA A 22 1.61 13.44 1.50
CA ALA A 22 1.83 12.43 2.54
C ALA A 22 2.85 12.92 3.57
N TYR A 23 3.96 13.50 3.10
CA TYR A 23 4.96 14.14 3.95
C TYR A 23 4.38 15.34 4.73
N LYS A 24 3.71 16.27 4.03
CA LYS A 24 3.08 17.45 4.66
C LYS A 24 2.04 17.06 5.72
N LYS A 25 1.32 15.95 5.52
CA LYS A 25 0.31 15.43 6.46
C LYS A 25 0.89 14.50 7.53
N LYS A 26 2.23 14.37 7.62
CA LYS A 26 2.97 13.48 8.52
C LYS A 26 2.58 12.01 8.42
N SER A 27 2.01 11.59 7.29
CA SER A 27 1.71 10.17 7.01
C SER A 27 2.98 9.37 6.69
N LEU A 28 3.95 10.02 6.04
CA LEU A 28 5.26 9.48 5.72
C LEU A 28 6.33 10.45 6.26
N ASP A 29 7.46 9.91 6.69
CA ASP A 29 8.67 10.74 6.89
C ASP A 29 9.34 11.06 5.53
N VAL A 30 10.47 11.77 5.55
CA VAL A 30 11.18 12.15 4.30
C VAL A 30 11.61 10.92 3.50
N SER A 31 12.12 9.88 4.18
CA SER A 31 12.57 8.64 3.56
C SER A 31 11.40 7.84 2.99
N GLY A 32 10.29 7.76 3.74
CA GLY A 32 9.06 7.11 3.34
C GLY A 32 8.41 7.82 2.16
N ALA A 33 8.43 9.15 2.12
CA ALA A 33 7.90 9.92 1.00
C ALA A 33 8.71 9.69 -0.29
N PHE A 34 10.04 9.64 -0.19
CA PHE A 34 10.90 9.35 -1.34
C PHE A 34 10.68 7.93 -1.88
N PHE A 35 10.72 6.90 -1.03
CA PHE A 35 10.47 5.52 -1.46
C PHE A 35 9.02 5.31 -1.89
N GLY A 36 8.06 5.95 -1.22
CA GLY A 36 6.65 5.94 -1.59
C GLY A 36 6.43 6.53 -2.99
N PHE A 37 7.14 7.60 -3.33
CA PHE A 37 7.14 8.15 -4.70
C PHE A 37 7.65 7.14 -5.73
N LEU A 38 8.77 6.45 -5.46
CA LEU A 38 9.34 5.45 -6.38
C LEU A 38 8.38 4.28 -6.61
N VAL A 39 7.86 3.71 -5.51
CA VAL A 39 6.93 2.58 -5.53
C VAL A 39 5.64 2.96 -6.27
N MET A 40 5.04 4.10 -5.94
CA MET A 40 3.79 4.56 -6.54
C MET A 40 3.95 4.89 -8.03
N SER A 41 5.08 5.50 -8.40
CA SER A 41 5.41 5.78 -9.80
C SER A 41 5.54 4.48 -10.58
N ALA A 42 6.25 3.48 -10.05
CA ALA A 42 6.38 2.17 -10.69
C ALA A 42 5.02 1.49 -10.86
N HIS A 43 4.18 1.48 -9.83
CA HIS A 43 2.85 0.85 -9.91
C HIS A 43 1.99 1.52 -10.98
N LEU A 44 1.82 2.85 -10.92
CA LEU A 44 0.98 3.59 -11.87
C LEU A 44 1.53 3.58 -13.30
N ALA A 45 2.86 3.61 -13.44
CA ALA A 45 3.51 3.56 -14.76
C ALA A 45 3.32 2.18 -15.40
N LEU A 46 3.47 1.08 -14.66
CA LEU A 46 3.44 -0.27 -15.24
C LEU A 46 2.02 -0.85 -15.32
N ASN A 47 1.16 -0.59 -14.34
CA ASN A 47 -0.24 -1.04 -14.35
C ASN A 47 -1.13 -0.13 -13.49
N VAL A 48 -2.02 0.64 -14.13
CA VAL A 48 -2.89 1.62 -13.45
C VAL A 48 -3.80 0.98 -12.42
N ARG A 49 -4.34 -0.23 -12.67
CA ARG A 49 -5.18 -0.95 -11.71
C ARG A 49 -4.41 -1.35 -10.47
N CYS A 50 -3.19 -1.87 -10.61
CA CYS A 50 -2.31 -2.16 -9.48
C CYS A 50 -1.94 -0.89 -8.70
N GLY A 51 -1.71 0.23 -9.40
CA GLY A 51 -1.55 1.54 -8.78
C GLY A 51 -2.78 2.00 -7.99
N ALA A 52 -3.99 1.78 -8.50
CA ALA A 52 -5.22 2.06 -7.78
C ALA A 52 -5.38 1.20 -6.51
N ILE A 53 -4.97 -0.07 -6.54
CA ILE A 53 -4.95 -0.95 -5.36
C ILE A 53 -3.99 -0.41 -4.30
N LEU A 54 -2.76 -0.03 -4.68
CA LEU A 54 -1.81 0.59 -3.77
C LEU A 54 -2.35 1.89 -3.16
N LEU A 55 -3.02 2.73 -3.97
CA LEU A 55 -3.66 3.96 -3.48
C LEU A 55 -4.79 3.66 -2.49
N ALA A 56 -5.60 2.63 -2.75
CA ALA A 56 -6.65 2.20 -1.85
C ALA A 56 -6.07 1.76 -0.49
N PHE A 57 -5.02 0.94 -0.49
CA PHE A 57 -4.25 0.58 0.71
C PHE A 57 -3.72 1.83 1.43
N PHE A 58 -3.03 2.71 0.72
CA PHE A 58 -2.38 3.89 1.31
C PHE A 58 -3.41 4.84 1.95
N PHE A 59 -4.48 5.18 1.24
CA PHE A 59 -5.46 6.16 1.73
C PHE A 59 -6.34 5.59 2.85
N SER A 60 -6.78 4.34 2.76
CA SER A 60 -7.55 3.70 3.84
C SER A 60 -6.73 3.60 5.11
N SER A 61 -5.51 3.06 5.01
CA SER A 61 -4.59 2.92 6.14
C SER A 61 -4.20 4.27 6.74
N SER A 62 -3.92 5.29 5.92
CA SER A 62 -3.58 6.64 6.42
C SER A 62 -4.75 7.33 7.14
N LYS A 63 -5.99 7.01 6.78
CA LYS A 63 -7.17 7.49 7.51
C LYS A 63 -7.28 6.79 8.86
N LEU A 64 -7.12 5.47 8.89
CA LEU A 64 -7.20 4.67 10.11
C LEU A 64 -6.10 5.02 11.13
N THR A 65 -4.89 5.36 10.68
CA THR A 65 -3.82 5.85 11.56
C THR A 65 -4.21 7.08 12.36
N LYS A 66 -5.15 7.90 11.87
CA LYS A 66 -5.64 9.09 12.58
C LYS A 66 -6.79 8.80 13.52
N VAL A 67 -7.46 7.65 13.39
CA VAL A 67 -8.57 7.26 14.25
C VAL A 67 -8.02 6.94 15.64
N GLY A 68 -8.63 7.55 16.66
CA GLY A 68 -8.24 7.34 18.06
C GLY A 68 -6.83 7.81 18.41
N ALA A 69 -6.25 8.74 17.65
CA ALA A 69 -4.91 9.27 17.87
C ALA A 69 -4.69 9.75 19.32
N ASP A 70 -5.68 10.41 19.93
CA ASP A 70 -5.58 10.89 21.32
C ASP A 70 -5.47 9.75 22.35
N LYS A 71 -6.15 8.62 22.10
CA LYS A 71 -6.02 7.44 22.95
C LYS A 71 -4.65 6.80 22.78
N LYS A 72 -4.21 6.64 21.52
CA LYS A 72 -2.89 6.08 21.17
C LYS A 72 -1.74 6.89 21.75
N HIS A 73 -1.81 8.21 21.68
CA HIS A 73 -0.81 9.11 22.27
C HIS A 73 -0.67 8.93 23.79
N LYS A 74 -1.75 8.57 24.49
CA LYS A 74 -1.70 8.35 25.95
C LYS A 74 -1.18 6.97 26.32
N SER A 75 -1.33 5.98 25.45
CA SER A 75 -1.01 4.58 25.72
C SER A 75 0.32 4.11 25.11
N ASP A 76 0.83 4.80 24.09
CA ASP A 76 2.01 4.40 23.33
C ASP A 76 3.10 5.48 23.41
N ALA A 77 4.22 5.11 24.03
CA ALA A 77 5.38 6.00 24.21
C ALA A 77 6.08 6.31 22.88
N ASP A 78 5.93 5.46 21.86
CA ASP A 78 6.52 5.61 20.53
C ASP A 78 5.54 6.22 19.52
N PHE A 79 4.41 6.79 19.98
CA PHE A 79 3.40 7.38 19.12
C PHE A 79 3.99 8.50 18.24
N LYS A 80 3.85 8.34 16.92
CA LYS A 80 4.19 9.37 15.94
C LYS A 80 2.91 9.96 15.38
N GLU A 81 2.78 11.29 15.47
CA GLU A 81 1.66 12.00 14.85
C GLU A 81 1.57 11.68 13.36
N GLY A 82 0.44 11.11 12.93
CA GLY A 82 0.20 10.70 11.55
C GLY A 82 0.88 9.39 11.13
N GLY A 83 1.58 8.70 12.05
CA GLY A 83 2.29 7.45 11.83
C GLY A 83 3.73 7.63 11.30
N GLN A 84 3.97 8.63 10.45
CA GLN A 84 5.29 8.94 9.87
C GLN A 84 6.07 7.71 9.40
N ARG A 85 5.46 6.91 8.51
CA ARG A 85 6.09 5.67 8.05
C ARG A 85 7.39 5.95 7.31
N ASN A 86 8.42 5.17 7.63
CA ASN A 86 9.75 5.30 7.03
C ASN A 86 9.90 4.43 5.78
N TRP A 87 11.05 4.54 5.11
CA TRP A 87 11.35 3.77 3.90
C TRP A 87 11.28 2.25 4.12
N VAL A 88 11.69 1.74 5.29
CA VAL A 88 11.65 0.31 5.63
C VAL A 88 10.20 -0.18 5.60
N GLN A 89 9.30 0.53 6.28
CA GLN A 89 7.88 0.19 6.30
C GLN A 89 7.23 0.29 4.91
N VAL A 90 7.64 1.25 4.08
CA VAL A 90 7.16 1.34 2.70
C VAL A 90 7.60 0.11 1.91
N LEU A 91 8.88 -0.28 1.97
CA LEU A 91 9.39 -1.44 1.25
C LEU A 91 8.79 -2.75 1.77
N CYS A 92 8.68 -2.95 3.09
CA CYS A 92 8.03 -4.14 3.66
C CYS A 92 6.60 -4.30 3.13
N ASN A 93 5.86 -3.21 2.97
CA ASN A 93 4.47 -3.25 2.50
C ASN A 93 4.30 -3.29 0.99
N SER A 94 5.36 -3.11 0.19
CA SER A 94 5.19 -2.94 -1.26
C SER A 94 6.23 -3.59 -2.16
N ALA A 95 7.36 -4.07 -1.63
CA ALA A 95 8.45 -4.61 -2.46
C ALA A 95 8.00 -5.85 -3.26
N ILE A 96 7.34 -6.81 -2.62
CA ILE A 96 6.84 -8.03 -3.28
C ILE A 96 5.82 -7.66 -4.37
N ALA A 97 4.84 -6.81 -4.05
CA ALA A 97 3.87 -6.33 -5.04
C ALA A 97 4.55 -5.60 -6.22
N THR A 98 5.59 -4.80 -5.96
CA THR A 98 6.37 -4.12 -7.00
C THR A 98 7.04 -5.12 -7.93
N VAL A 99 7.68 -6.16 -7.38
CA VAL A 99 8.30 -7.24 -8.16
C VAL A 99 7.26 -7.96 -9.02
N LEU A 100 6.10 -8.31 -8.44
CA LEU A 100 5.02 -8.96 -9.19
C LEU A 100 4.53 -8.09 -10.36
N ILE A 101 4.40 -6.78 -10.17
CA ILE A 101 3.97 -5.86 -11.23
C ILE A 101 5.02 -5.74 -12.33
N VAL A 102 6.30 -5.70 -12.00
CA VAL A 102 7.38 -5.72 -13.00
C VAL A 102 7.34 -7.01 -13.82
N VAL A 103 7.12 -8.16 -13.16
CA VAL A 103 6.97 -9.45 -13.86
C VAL A 103 5.73 -9.44 -14.76
N ILE A 104 4.59 -8.93 -14.29
CA ILE A 104 3.37 -8.79 -15.12
C ILE A 104 3.67 -7.93 -16.35
N TRP A 105 4.27 -6.75 -16.16
CA TRP A 105 4.64 -5.86 -17.27
C TRP A 105 5.60 -6.51 -18.25
N TYR A 106 6.57 -7.31 -17.78
CA TYR A 106 7.46 -8.06 -18.67
C TYR A 106 6.72 -9.09 -19.53
N LEU A 107 5.66 -9.71 -18.99
CA LEU A 107 4.90 -10.76 -19.69
C LEU A 107 3.84 -10.22 -20.66
N VAL A 108 3.15 -9.12 -20.33
CA VAL A 108 2.04 -8.58 -21.12
C VAL A 108 2.27 -7.16 -21.65
N GLY A 109 3.44 -6.58 -21.39
CA GLY A 109 3.77 -5.21 -21.77
C GLY A 109 2.83 -4.18 -21.13
N TRP A 110 2.26 -3.33 -21.98
CA TRP A 110 1.33 -2.26 -21.57
C TRP A 110 -0.14 -2.69 -21.64
N GLU A 111 -0.41 -3.97 -21.90
CA GLU A 111 -1.76 -4.51 -21.89
C GLU A 111 -2.27 -4.67 -20.45
N ASP A 112 -3.35 -3.97 -20.15
CA ASP A 112 -4.02 -4.11 -18.87
C ASP A 112 -5.01 -5.29 -18.94
N LYS A 113 -4.55 -6.49 -18.55
CA LYS A 113 -5.38 -7.70 -18.52
C LYS A 113 -6.29 -7.73 -17.28
N CYS A 114 -7.52 -8.17 -17.47
CA CYS A 114 -8.44 -8.46 -16.37
C CYS A 114 -8.09 -9.81 -15.72
N LEU A 115 -8.69 -10.08 -14.55
CA LEU A 115 -8.65 -11.42 -13.95
C LEU A 115 -9.42 -12.39 -14.84
N ASP A 116 -8.69 -13.18 -15.62
CA ASP A 116 -9.24 -14.18 -16.52
C ASP A 116 -8.40 -15.48 -16.44
N SER A 117 -8.96 -16.47 -15.76
CA SER A 117 -8.32 -17.77 -15.58
C SER A 117 -8.37 -18.65 -16.82
N LYS A 118 -9.15 -18.29 -17.85
CA LYS A 118 -9.26 -19.07 -19.10
C LYS A 118 -8.19 -18.67 -20.11
N GLU A 119 -7.92 -17.37 -20.24
CA GLU A 119 -6.91 -16.87 -21.19
C GLU A 119 -5.48 -16.92 -20.63
N SER A 120 -5.28 -16.58 -19.36
CA SER A 120 -3.94 -16.56 -18.77
C SER A 120 -3.95 -16.84 -17.27
N THR A 121 -3.80 -18.12 -16.93
CA THR A 121 -3.69 -18.58 -15.53
C THR A 121 -2.52 -17.92 -14.79
N LEU A 122 -1.38 -17.71 -15.48
CA LEU A 122 -0.19 -17.14 -14.85
C LEU A 122 -0.39 -15.66 -14.51
N VAL A 123 -0.84 -14.84 -15.46
CA VAL A 123 -1.06 -13.39 -15.23
C VAL A 123 -2.15 -13.18 -14.18
N THR A 124 -3.22 -13.97 -14.24
CA THR A 124 -4.29 -13.94 -13.23
C THR A 124 -3.78 -14.31 -11.84
N SER A 125 -2.90 -15.31 -11.73
CA SER A 125 -2.27 -15.68 -10.45
C SER A 125 -1.36 -14.58 -9.91
N LEU A 126 -0.58 -13.91 -10.77
CA LEU A 126 0.28 -12.79 -10.37
C LEU A 126 -0.53 -11.58 -9.91
N LEU A 127 -1.60 -11.22 -10.63
CA LEU A 127 -2.55 -10.18 -10.21
C LEU A 127 -3.22 -10.54 -8.88
N GLY A 128 -3.63 -11.80 -8.71
CA GLY A 128 -4.13 -12.32 -7.44
C GLY A 128 -3.11 -12.17 -6.31
N GLY A 129 -1.82 -12.40 -6.60
CA GLY A 129 -0.72 -12.15 -5.67
C GLY A 129 -0.60 -10.69 -5.24
N VAL A 130 -0.74 -9.73 -6.17
CA VAL A 130 -0.74 -8.30 -5.85
C VAL A 130 -1.92 -7.92 -4.95
N ILE A 131 -3.12 -8.42 -5.27
CA ILE A 131 -4.33 -8.19 -4.47
C ILE A 131 -4.17 -8.79 -3.07
N GLY A 132 -3.73 -10.05 -2.98
CA GLY A 132 -3.51 -10.76 -1.73
C GLY A 132 -2.45 -10.09 -0.86
N HIS A 133 -1.36 -9.60 -1.47
CA HIS A 133 -0.30 -8.87 -0.77
C HIS A 133 -0.85 -7.60 -0.11
N TYR A 134 -1.55 -6.74 -0.85
CA TYR A 134 -2.12 -5.52 -0.27
C TYR A 134 -3.28 -5.78 0.69
N ALA A 135 -4.04 -6.87 0.51
CA ALA A 135 -5.02 -7.31 1.50
C ALA A 135 -4.35 -7.72 2.82
N CYS A 136 -3.23 -8.44 2.75
CA CYS A 136 -2.43 -8.80 3.93
C CYS A 136 -1.86 -7.57 4.65
N SER A 137 -1.23 -6.65 3.90
CA SER A 137 -0.71 -5.39 4.47
C SER A 137 -1.82 -4.51 5.08
N ASN A 138 -3.02 -4.49 4.48
CA ASN A 138 -4.20 -3.86 5.09
C ASN A 138 -4.57 -4.54 6.39
N GLY A 139 -4.62 -5.88 6.43
CA GLY A 139 -4.93 -6.64 7.65
C GLY A 139 -4.01 -6.29 8.82
N ASP A 140 -2.69 -6.29 8.58
CA ASP A 140 -1.67 -5.92 9.57
C ASP A 140 -1.85 -4.48 10.08
N THR A 141 -2.01 -3.53 9.15
CA THR A 141 -2.15 -2.11 9.49
C THR A 141 -3.49 -1.83 10.17
N TRP A 142 -4.60 -2.35 9.66
CA TRP A 142 -5.93 -2.04 10.22
C TRP A 142 -6.12 -2.70 11.58
N SER A 143 -5.55 -3.89 11.77
CA SER A 143 -5.58 -4.59 13.07
C SER A 143 -4.87 -3.78 14.15
N SER A 144 -3.65 -3.28 13.88
CA SER A 144 -2.92 -2.46 14.84
C SER A 144 -3.57 -1.09 15.08
N GLU A 145 -4.18 -0.50 14.06
CA GLU A 145 -4.77 0.84 14.16
C GLU A 145 -6.16 0.86 14.81
N ILE A 146 -6.98 -0.16 14.57
CA ILE A 146 -8.34 -0.28 15.14
C ILE A 146 -8.32 -1.14 16.39
N GLY A 147 -7.59 -2.26 16.39
CA GLY A 147 -7.60 -3.24 17.47
C GLY A 147 -7.14 -2.68 18.80
N VAL A 148 -6.15 -1.78 18.81
CA VAL A 148 -5.68 -1.09 20.03
C VAL A 148 -6.74 -0.19 20.67
N LEU A 149 -7.80 0.17 19.94
CA LEU A 149 -8.90 0.99 20.43
C LEU A 149 -10.03 0.16 21.05
N SER A 150 -9.96 -1.17 20.97
CA SER A 150 -10.96 -2.08 21.53
C SER A 150 -10.83 -2.16 23.06
N ASP A 151 -11.95 -1.95 23.75
CA ASP A 151 -12.05 -2.15 25.20
C ASP A 151 -12.29 -3.64 25.57
N ALA A 152 -12.55 -4.50 24.58
CA ALA A 152 -12.75 -5.93 24.80
C ALA A 152 -11.42 -6.67 25.05
N GLN A 153 -11.44 -7.63 25.98
CA GLN A 153 -10.28 -8.48 26.27
C GLN A 153 -9.87 -9.30 25.04
N PRO A 154 -8.59 -9.25 24.62
CA PRO A 154 -8.12 -10.02 23.48
C PRO A 154 -8.25 -11.52 23.78
N ARG A 155 -8.69 -12.29 22.78
CA ARG A 155 -8.75 -13.76 22.87
C ARG A 155 -7.62 -14.38 22.09
N LEU A 156 -6.90 -15.30 22.70
CA LEU A 156 -5.86 -16.05 22.01
C LEU A 156 -6.50 -16.97 20.97
N ILE A 157 -6.20 -16.80 19.68
CA ILE A 157 -6.86 -17.54 18.57
C ILE A 157 -6.65 -19.07 18.68
N THR A 158 -5.58 -19.53 19.31
CA THR A 158 -5.29 -20.96 19.45
C THR A 158 -6.10 -21.65 20.56
N THR A 159 -6.55 -20.92 21.59
CA THR A 159 -7.26 -21.49 22.75
C THR A 159 -8.64 -20.88 22.97
N PHE A 160 -8.95 -19.78 22.29
CA PHE A 160 -10.14 -18.93 22.45
C PHE A 160 -10.36 -18.39 23.87
N LYS A 161 -9.33 -18.41 24.71
CA LYS A 161 -9.34 -17.86 26.08
C LYS A 161 -8.94 -16.38 26.07
N THR A 162 -9.57 -15.61 26.95
CA THR A 162 -9.19 -14.23 27.34
C THR A 162 -8.16 -14.26 28.44
#